data_AF-A0A853GLL0-F1
#
_entry.id   AF-A0A853GLL0-F1
#
_cell.length_a   1.000
_cell.length_b   1.000
_cell.length_c   1.000
_cell.angle_alpha   90.00
_cell.angle_beta   90.00
_cell.angle_gamma   90.00
#
_symmetry.space_group_name_H-M   'P 1'
#
loop_
_entity.id
_entity.type
_entity.pdbx_description
1 polymer ?
#
loop_
_entity_poly.entity_id
_entity_poly.type
_entity_poly.pdbx_seq_one_letter_code
_entity_poly.pdbx_strand_id
1 'polypeptide(L)'
;MDTCSPIQCRYQTIVNIAERMLCCARSNHWNEVALLANEYTAAVELLRASPTLSEQSRAERQALLTRILDADAAIRALISPEMGRLGKLLGDLRRQRHVLDAYSGRSVQFKPPYQPLPDRPPPDGCEPE
;
A
#
# COMPACT_ATOMS: atom_id res chain seq x y z
N MET A 1 35.95 -17.13 -22.27
CA MET A 1 34.53 -16.77 -22.15
C MET A 1 34.10 -17.25 -20.78
N ASP A 2 34.08 -16.36 -19.81
CA ASP A 2 33.78 -16.74 -18.43
C ASP A 2 32.32 -17.19 -18.35
N THR A 3 32.12 -18.49 -18.21
CA THR A 3 30.80 -19.10 -18.14
C THR A 3 30.18 -18.74 -16.80
N CYS A 4 29.41 -17.66 -16.80
CA CYS A 4 28.55 -17.22 -15.71
C CYS A 4 27.74 -18.40 -15.15
N SER A 5 27.82 -18.63 -13.84
CA SER A 5 27.09 -19.73 -13.20
C SER A 5 25.57 -19.56 -13.41
N PRO A 6 24.77 -20.63 -13.52
CA PRO A 6 23.32 -20.53 -13.66
C PRO A 6 22.65 -19.68 -12.55
N ILE A 7 23.22 -19.66 -11.34
CA ILE A 7 22.71 -18.81 -10.26
C ILE A 7 23.05 -17.33 -10.49
N GLN A 8 24.25 -17.03 -11.00
CA GLN A 8 24.69 -15.68 -11.34
C GLN A 8 23.83 -15.09 -12.45
N CYS A 9 23.52 -15.88 -13.49
CA CYS A 9 22.59 -15.49 -14.54
C CYS A 9 21.22 -15.09 -13.97
N ARG A 10 20.70 -15.82 -12.98
CA ARG A 10 19.41 -15.49 -12.34
C ARG A 10 19.47 -14.16 -11.57
N TYR A 11 20.52 -13.94 -10.77
CA TYR A 11 20.72 -12.65 -10.11
C TYR A 11 20.85 -11.51 -11.13
N GLN A 12 21.60 -11.72 -12.21
CA GLN A 12 21.80 -10.72 -13.24
C GLN A 12 20.49 -10.37 -13.98
N THR A 13 19.62 -11.36 -14.21
CA THR A 13 18.27 -11.14 -14.73
C THR A 13 17.46 -10.24 -13.79
N ILE A 14 17.47 -10.52 -12.49
CA ILE A 14 16.75 -9.71 -11.49
C ILE A 14 17.31 -8.28 -11.44
N VAL A 15 18.63 -8.11 -11.47
CA VAL A 15 19.27 -6.78 -11.56
C VAL A 15 18.78 -6.02 -12.79
N ASN A 16 18.75 -6.64 -13.96
CA ASN A 16 18.29 -5.99 -15.19
C ASN A 16 16.81 -5.57 -15.08
N ILE A 17 15.94 -6.43 -14.53
CA ILE A 17 14.53 -6.06 -14.31
C ILE A 17 14.43 -4.88 -13.32
N ALA A 18 15.16 -4.90 -12.21
CA ALA A 18 15.16 -3.81 -11.24
C ALA A 18 15.67 -2.48 -11.82
N GLU A 19 16.70 -2.51 -12.67
CA GLU A 19 17.22 -1.32 -13.37
C GLU A 19 16.21 -0.77 -14.39
N ARG A 20 15.52 -1.65 -15.14
CA ARG A 20 14.40 -1.26 -16.03
C ARG A 20 13.26 -0.62 -15.23
N MET A 21 12.87 -1.21 -14.10
CA MET A 21 11.86 -0.64 -13.20
C MET A 21 12.28 0.75 -12.71
N LEU A 22 13.53 0.94 -12.32
CA LEU A 22 14.05 2.23 -11.89
C LEU A 22 14.03 3.27 -13.03
N CYS A 23 14.34 2.86 -14.26
CA CYS A 23 14.27 3.73 -15.43
C CYS A 23 12.83 4.20 -15.71
N CYS A 24 11.86 3.27 -15.71
CA CYS A 24 10.44 3.57 -15.85
C CYS A 24 9.95 4.48 -14.72
N ALA A 25 10.34 4.20 -13.46
CA ALA A 25 9.98 5.00 -12.30
C ALA A 25 10.50 6.44 -12.39
N ARG A 26 11.76 6.63 -12.80
CA ARG A 26 12.35 7.97 -13.05
C ARG A 26 11.61 8.74 -14.15
N SER A 27 11.01 8.02 -15.09
CA SER A 27 10.22 8.58 -16.19
C SER A 27 8.72 8.69 -15.86
N ASN A 28 8.31 8.40 -14.61
CA ASN A 28 6.92 8.37 -14.16
C ASN A 28 6.01 7.34 -14.89
N HIS A 29 6.58 6.33 -15.55
CA HIS A 29 5.82 5.26 -16.21
C HIS A 29 5.39 4.17 -15.21
N TRP A 30 4.58 4.53 -14.23
CA TRP A 30 4.20 3.65 -13.10
C TRP A 30 3.44 2.38 -13.52
N ASN A 31 2.69 2.43 -14.62
CA ASN A 31 2.04 1.24 -15.19
C ASN A 31 3.07 0.22 -15.69
N GLU A 32 4.13 0.67 -16.35
CA GLU A 32 5.22 -0.19 -16.79
C GLU A 32 6.00 -0.76 -15.60
N VAL A 33 6.22 0.05 -14.56
CA VAL A 33 6.80 -0.43 -13.29
C VAL A 33 5.98 -1.57 -12.70
N ALA A 34 4.64 -1.47 -12.72
CA ALA A 34 3.77 -2.54 -12.22
C ALA A 34 3.83 -3.82 -13.07
N LEU A 35 3.94 -3.70 -14.40
CA LEU A 35 4.12 -4.87 -15.28
C LEU A 35 5.47 -5.55 -15.02
N LEU A 36 6.55 -4.75 -14.94
CA LEU A 36 7.89 -5.24 -14.63
C LEU A 36 7.99 -5.85 -13.23
N ALA A 37 7.22 -5.36 -12.26
CA ALA A 37 7.17 -5.94 -10.92
C ALA A 37 6.65 -7.39 -10.93
N ASN A 38 5.74 -7.74 -11.85
CA ASN A 38 5.30 -9.12 -12.03
C ASN A 38 6.45 -9.99 -12.59
N GLU A 39 7.19 -9.50 -13.58
CA GLU A 39 8.39 -10.18 -14.11
C GLU A 39 9.46 -10.37 -13.02
N TYR A 40 9.72 -9.33 -12.23
CA TYR A 40 10.65 -9.34 -11.11
C TYR A 40 10.26 -10.42 -10.08
N THR A 41 8.98 -10.45 -9.70
CA THR A 41 8.45 -11.41 -8.72
C THR A 41 8.64 -12.84 -9.23
N ALA A 42 8.29 -13.11 -10.49
CA ALA A 42 8.50 -14.41 -11.11
C ALA A 42 9.98 -14.82 -11.14
N ALA A 43 10.89 -13.90 -11.48
CA ALA A 43 12.33 -14.15 -11.48
C ALA A 43 12.88 -14.45 -10.06
N VAL A 44 12.38 -13.77 -9.04
CA VAL A 44 12.73 -14.02 -7.63
C VAL A 44 12.21 -15.37 -7.16
N GLU A 45 10.98 -15.76 -7.50
CA GLU A 45 10.46 -17.09 -7.13
C GLU A 45 11.27 -18.22 -7.79
N LEU A 46 11.64 -18.05 -9.06
CA LEU A 46 12.53 -18.97 -9.76
C LEU A 46 13.91 -19.06 -9.07
N LEU A 47 14.45 -17.95 -8.59
CA LEU A 47 15.69 -17.93 -7.83
C LEU A 47 15.56 -18.68 -6.50
N ARG A 48 14.45 -18.48 -5.76
CA ARG A 48 14.18 -19.16 -4.48
C ARG A 48 14.04 -20.67 -4.63
N ALA A 49 13.46 -21.14 -5.73
CA ALA A 49 13.30 -22.56 -6.02
C ALA A 49 14.61 -23.28 -6.41
N SER A 50 15.72 -22.55 -6.57
CA SER A 50 16.99 -23.13 -7.00
C SER A 50 17.75 -23.74 -5.80
N PRO A 51 18.02 -25.07 -5.79
CA PRO A 51 18.48 -25.79 -4.60
C PRO A 51 19.97 -25.64 -4.30
N THR A 52 20.78 -25.05 -5.18
CA THR A 52 22.24 -25.02 -5.07
C THR A 52 22.82 -23.62 -5.08
N LEU A 53 23.47 -23.27 -3.96
CA LEU A 53 24.44 -22.18 -3.90
C LEU A 53 25.66 -22.66 -4.71
N SER A 54 25.81 -22.21 -5.95
CA SER A 54 27.00 -22.56 -6.74
C SER A 54 28.27 -22.01 -6.09
N GLU A 55 29.41 -22.46 -6.59
CA GLU A 55 30.80 -21.99 -6.40
C GLU A 55 31.02 -20.49 -6.75
N GLN A 56 30.02 -19.64 -6.52
CA GLN A 56 30.18 -18.21 -6.69
C GLN A 56 30.79 -17.62 -5.42
N SER A 57 31.75 -16.72 -5.61
CA SER A 57 32.30 -15.99 -4.48
C SER A 57 31.18 -15.22 -3.78
N ARG A 58 31.13 -15.33 -2.46
CA ARG A 58 30.16 -14.60 -1.62
C ARG A 58 30.15 -13.10 -1.94
N ALA A 59 31.31 -12.55 -2.32
CA ALA A 59 31.49 -11.16 -2.69
C ALA A 59 30.71 -10.76 -3.96
N GLU A 60 30.79 -11.56 -5.03
CA GLU A 60 30.05 -11.29 -6.27
C GLU A 60 28.53 -11.30 -6.06
N ARG A 61 28.04 -12.30 -5.32
CA ARG A 61 26.62 -12.38 -4.99
C ARG A 61 26.17 -11.19 -4.16
N GLN A 62 26.99 -10.78 -3.18
CA GLN A 62 26.70 -9.62 -2.36
C GLN A 62 26.59 -8.35 -3.23
N ALA A 63 27.51 -8.16 -4.19
CA ALA A 63 27.46 -7.02 -5.10
C ALA A 63 26.16 -6.98 -5.93
N LEU A 64 25.72 -8.12 -6.46
CA LEU A 64 24.46 -8.21 -7.21
C LEU A 64 23.24 -7.92 -6.33
N LEU A 65 23.22 -8.45 -5.10
CA LEU A 65 22.13 -8.21 -4.16
C LEU A 65 22.05 -6.74 -3.75
N THR A 66 23.20 -6.11 -3.47
CA THR A 66 23.25 -4.68 -3.14
C THR A 66 22.67 -3.84 -4.27
N ARG A 67 23.01 -4.11 -5.53
CA ARG A 67 22.43 -3.40 -6.69
C ARG A 67 20.90 -3.52 -6.75
N ILE A 68 20.36 -4.70 -6.49
CA ILE A 68 18.90 -4.91 -6.46
C ILE A 68 18.27 -4.06 -5.36
N LEU A 69 18.81 -4.14 -4.14
CA LEU A 69 18.27 -3.42 -2.99
C LEU A 69 18.37 -1.89 -3.14
N ASP A 70 19.44 -1.40 -3.73
CA ASP A 70 19.63 0.03 -4.02
C ASP A 70 18.63 0.53 -5.06
N ALA A 71 18.40 -0.25 -6.14
CA ALA A 71 17.38 0.07 -7.13
C ALA A 71 15.97 0.10 -6.50
N ASP A 72 15.65 -0.90 -5.67
CA ASP A 72 14.36 -0.98 -4.96
C ASP A 72 14.17 0.21 -3.99
N ALA A 73 15.23 0.60 -3.28
CA ALA A 73 15.21 1.75 -2.38
C ALA A 73 14.97 3.05 -3.17
N ALA A 74 15.64 3.21 -4.31
CA ALA A 74 15.47 4.37 -5.19
C ALA A 74 14.05 4.44 -5.78
N ILE A 75 13.46 3.33 -6.21
CA ILE A 75 12.07 3.28 -6.70
C ILE A 75 11.10 3.71 -5.59
N ARG A 76 11.26 3.19 -4.37
CA ARG A 76 10.42 3.58 -3.23
C ARG A 76 10.53 5.07 -2.91
N ALA A 77 11.75 5.62 -2.94
CA ALA A 77 11.98 7.04 -2.70
C ALA A 77 11.24 7.95 -3.70
N LEU A 78 11.03 7.49 -4.94
CA LEU A 78 10.30 8.24 -5.96
C LEU A 78 8.78 8.24 -5.73
N ILE A 79 8.19 7.12 -5.31
CA ILE A 79 6.72 6.98 -5.21
C ILE A 79 6.15 7.34 -3.83
N SER A 80 6.90 7.10 -2.75
CA SER A 80 6.42 7.26 -1.37
C SER A 80 5.89 8.67 -1.03
N PRO A 81 6.53 9.78 -1.47
CA PRO A 81 6.02 11.12 -1.17
C PRO A 81 4.65 11.38 -1.79
N GLU A 82 4.46 10.97 -3.04
CA GLU A 82 3.21 11.21 -3.78
C GLU A 82 2.06 10.35 -3.23
N MET A 83 2.34 9.10 -2.86
CA MET A 83 1.37 8.26 -2.14
C MET A 83 0.96 8.88 -0.79
N GLY A 84 1.91 9.43 -0.04
CA GLY A 84 1.63 10.13 1.21
C GLY A 84 0.74 11.35 1.00
N ARG A 85 1.02 12.14 -0.04
CA ARG A 85 0.21 13.31 -0.43
C ARG A 85 -1.22 12.94 -0.79
N LEU A 86 -1.41 11.92 -1.64
CA LEU A 86 -2.72 11.42 -2.05
C LEU A 86 -3.51 10.84 -0.88
N GLY A 87 -2.85 10.08 0.00
CA GLY A 87 -3.45 9.54 1.22
C GLY A 87 -4.00 10.63 2.13
N LYS A 88 -3.23 11.72 2.32
CA LYS A 88 -3.67 12.90 3.09
C LYS A 88 -4.90 13.54 2.45
N LEU A 89 -4.86 13.83 1.15
CA LEU A 89 -5.98 14.46 0.44
C LEU A 89 -7.27 13.63 0.52
N LEU A 90 -7.16 12.31 0.30
CA LEU A 90 -8.30 11.41 0.42
C LEU A 90 -8.85 11.37 1.86
N GLY A 91 -7.97 11.42 2.86
CA GLY A 91 -8.35 11.53 4.27
C GLY A 91 -9.11 12.83 4.57
N ASP A 92 -8.64 13.96 4.03
CA ASP A 92 -9.31 15.27 4.17
C ASP A 92 -10.73 15.25 3.56
N LEU A 93 -10.87 14.72 2.34
CA LEU A 93 -12.16 14.59 1.66
C LEU A 93 -13.13 13.69 2.43
N ARG A 94 -12.66 12.57 2.98
CA ARG A 94 -13.48 11.67 3.82
C ARG A 94 -13.98 12.37 5.08
N ARG A 95 -13.12 13.17 5.74
CA ARG A 95 -13.51 13.97 6.90
C ARG A 95 -14.57 15.01 6.54
N GLN A 96 -14.40 15.73 5.43
CA GLN A 96 -15.38 16.69 4.94
C GLN A 96 -16.74 16.03 4.66
N ARG A 97 -16.73 14.86 3.99
CA ARG A 97 -17.96 14.08 3.75
C ARG A 97 -18.63 13.67 5.06
N HIS A 98 -17.88 13.16 6.03
CA HIS A 98 -18.42 12.74 7.33
C HIS A 98 -19.08 13.89 8.08
N VAL A 99 -18.48 15.09 8.06
CA VAL A 99 -19.08 16.31 8.62
C VAL A 99 -20.42 16.61 7.91
N LEU A 100 -20.43 16.66 6.58
CA LEU A 100 -21.65 16.92 5.81
C LEU A 100 -22.74 15.87 6.07
N ASP A 101 -22.40 14.59 6.19
CA ASP A 101 -23.34 13.52 6.45
C ASP A 101 -23.97 13.64 7.86
N ALA A 102 -23.17 14.04 8.86
CA ALA A 102 -23.66 14.31 10.21
C ALA A 102 -24.62 15.52 10.27
N TYR A 103 -24.32 16.60 9.54
CA TYR A 103 -25.18 17.79 9.50
C TYR A 103 -26.42 17.63 8.60
N SER A 104 -26.35 16.81 7.55
CA SER A 104 -27.47 16.58 6.63
C SER A 104 -28.46 15.51 7.10
N GLY A 105 -28.29 14.97 8.32
CA GLY A 105 -29.18 13.94 8.87
C GLY A 105 -29.17 12.63 8.08
N ARG A 106 -28.16 12.42 7.21
CA ARG A 106 -27.94 11.18 6.46
C ARG A 106 -27.17 10.15 7.29
N SER A 107 -27.12 10.31 8.60
CA SER A 107 -26.85 9.20 9.52
C SER A 107 -28.07 8.28 9.50
N VAL A 108 -27.85 6.99 9.20
CA VAL A 108 -28.87 5.93 9.33
C VAL A 108 -29.67 6.16 10.62
N GLN A 109 -30.99 6.25 10.50
CA GLN A 109 -31.90 6.48 11.62
C GLN A 109 -31.64 5.45 12.72
N PHE A 110 -30.94 5.85 13.76
CA PHE A 110 -30.95 5.12 15.02
C PHE A 110 -32.31 5.41 15.66
N LYS A 111 -33.23 4.44 15.62
CA LYS A 111 -34.47 4.47 16.39
C LYS A 111 -34.11 4.06 17.82
N PRO A 112 -34.08 4.98 18.80
CA PRO A 112 -33.76 4.62 20.17
C PRO A 112 -34.83 3.68 20.73
N PRO A 113 -34.47 2.71 21.60
CA PRO A 113 -35.39 1.71 22.14
C PRO A 113 -36.38 2.26 23.19
N TYR A 114 -36.34 3.54 23.53
CA TYR A 114 -37.22 4.14 24.52
C TYR A 114 -38.14 5.19 23.87
N GLN A 115 -39.44 4.89 23.83
CA GLN A 115 -40.48 5.90 23.61
C GLN A 115 -40.79 6.56 24.97
N PRO A 116 -40.88 7.90 25.07
CA PRO A 116 -41.27 8.54 26.32
C PRO A 116 -42.70 8.12 26.69
N LEU A 117 -42.95 7.83 27.98
CA LEU A 117 -44.31 7.65 28.49
C LEU A 117 -45.13 8.93 28.24
N PRO A 118 -46.43 8.85 27.91
CA PRO A 118 -47.26 10.03 27.81
C PRO A 118 -47.33 10.76 29.15
N ASP A 119 -47.30 12.09 29.10
CA ASP A 119 -47.36 12.96 30.28
C ASP A 119 -48.57 12.57 31.15
N ARG A 120 -48.31 12.32 32.43
CA ARG A 120 -49.37 12.11 33.41
C ARG A 120 -50.16 13.41 33.53
N PRO A 121 -51.51 13.39 33.43
CA PRO A 121 -52.28 14.60 33.63
C PRO A 121 -52.04 15.15 35.05
N PRO A 122 -52.05 16.47 35.23
CA PRO A 122 -51.83 17.08 36.53
C PRO A 122 -52.89 16.58 37.53
N PRO A 123 -52.54 16.39 38.81
CA PRO A 123 -53.50 15.95 39.81
C PRO A 123 -54.64 16.97 39.96
N ASP A 124 -55.86 16.45 40.11
CA ASP A 124 -57.07 17.25 40.30
C ASP A 124 -56.88 18.32 41.38
N GLY A 125 -57.44 19.49 41.08
CA GLY A 125 -57.22 20.74 41.80
C GLY A 125 -57.38 20.62 43.31
N CYS A 126 -56.52 21.37 44.00
CA CYS A 126 -56.71 21.75 45.39
C CYS A 126 -57.94 22.70 45.43
N GLU A 127 -59.12 22.20 45.78
CA GLU A 127 -60.24 23.08 46.12
C GLU A 127 -59.98 23.72 47.49
N PRO A 128 -60.13 25.05 47.64
CA PRO A 128 -59.93 25.72 48.91
C PRO A 128 -61.22 25.78 49.74
N GLU A 129 -61.01 25.58 51.04
CA GLU A 129 -61.86 25.86 52.23
C GLU A 129 -63.17 25.09 52.44
#